data_AF-A0A2C5WWK3-F1
#
_entry.id   AF-A0A2C5WWK3-F1
#
_cell.length_a   1.000
_cell.length_b   1.000
_cell.length_c   1.000
_cell.angle_alpha   90.00
_cell.angle_beta   90.00
_cell.angle_gamma   90.00
#
_symmetry.space_group_name_H-M   'P 1'
#
loop_
_entity.id
_entity.type
_entity.pdbx_description
1 polymer ?
#
loop_
_entity_poly.entity_id
_entity_poly.type
_entity_poly.pdbx_seq_one_letter_code
_entity_poly.pdbx_strand_id
1 'polypeptide(L)'
;MATVAGVQGLVIYALSCGIPMLVFAYFGSIIRKQCPDGFVLTEWTRQRYGVIASLYLSFMTLFTLFLYMVSELSAIGQVINTLTGLKGISAVIVECVVTTIYTSLGGFRISFFTDTIQGVMILCLVLMATIAIGTTADIDRSLIDSSGLLDASLLGWQLLYILPMCVITNNFFLSSYWLRTFASKSDKDLWLGAGIASVVVTCVLVLVGMTGIIAVWAGLYADDDAVPSAAFFLLLEQLPTWVIGVVLVLSVAMSTAALDSLQSAMVSSASNDFFRNKLNIWYIRAMVVLVMIPIVVVALKTPSVLQIYLISDLLSSAVVPILVLGLFHRFFFLRGFDIVVGGLGGILTVFIFGCIYYGNAQQGADLLLIEQGLTSGDWGVFGAFVAAPFGGIAWGFMAAGLRMGINYMLAKRNGTRFTDLDRPVSKALAVVGEPLSSSNSPNIAKDTGLTKNVGEIDEHSVAPVNTPAGKFF
;
A
#
# COMPACT_ATOMS: atom_id res chain seq x y z
N MET A 1 -17.21 -11.76 5.25
CA MET A 1 -17.77 -10.39 5.32
C MET A 1 -19.16 -10.30 4.68
N ALA A 2 -19.35 -10.72 3.43
CA ALA A 2 -20.65 -10.63 2.75
C ALA A 2 -21.80 -11.36 3.50
N THR A 3 -21.51 -12.50 4.12
CA THR A 3 -22.45 -13.29 4.93
C THR A 3 -22.77 -12.68 6.30
N VAL A 4 -22.03 -11.65 6.74
CA VAL A 4 -22.18 -11.02 8.07
C VAL A 4 -22.67 -9.58 7.97
N ALA A 5 -22.14 -8.82 7.01
CA ALA A 5 -22.45 -7.40 6.81
C ALA A 5 -23.50 -7.16 5.71
N GLY A 6 -23.97 -8.23 5.07
CA GLY A 6 -24.97 -8.18 4.02
C GLY A 6 -24.49 -7.57 2.71
N VAL A 7 -25.45 -7.24 1.85
CA VAL A 7 -25.23 -6.59 0.55
C VAL A 7 -24.55 -5.23 0.75
N GLN A 8 -24.94 -4.48 1.80
CA GLN A 8 -24.32 -3.20 2.13
C GLN A 8 -22.81 -3.36 2.36
N GLY A 9 -22.40 -4.27 3.24
CA GLY A 9 -20.99 -4.48 3.55
C GLY A 9 -20.18 -4.97 2.35
N LEU A 10 -20.78 -5.80 1.48
CA LEU A 10 -20.15 -6.24 0.24
C LEU A 10 -19.90 -5.09 -0.73
N VAL A 11 -20.92 -4.27 -1.02
CA VAL A 11 -20.79 -3.14 -1.95
C VAL A 11 -19.77 -2.14 -1.43
N ILE A 12 -19.81 -1.85 -0.13
CA ILE A 12 -18.83 -0.99 0.53
C ILE A 12 -17.44 -1.59 0.35
N TYR A 13 -17.22 -2.85 0.71
CA TYR A 13 -15.92 -3.51 0.58
C TYR A 13 -15.36 -3.43 -0.85
N ALA A 14 -16.18 -3.76 -1.86
CA ALA A 14 -15.76 -3.74 -3.26
C ALA A 14 -15.38 -2.32 -3.73
N LEU A 15 -16.19 -1.31 -3.39
CA LEU A 15 -15.89 0.09 -3.70
C LEU A 15 -14.66 0.59 -2.94
N SER A 16 -14.50 0.18 -1.68
CA SER A 16 -13.34 0.51 -0.85
C SER A 16 -12.05 -0.12 -1.36
N CYS A 17 -12.09 -1.21 -2.12
CA CYS A 17 -10.89 -1.73 -2.80
C CYS A 17 -10.64 -1.02 -4.15
N GLY A 18 -11.70 -0.74 -4.91
CA GLY A 18 -11.59 -0.15 -6.25
C GLY A 18 -11.24 1.34 -6.25
N ILE A 19 -11.98 2.18 -5.51
CA ILE A 19 -11.84 3.65 -5.54
C ILE A 19 -10.43 4.11 -5.13
N PRO A 20 -9.79 3.55 -4.09
CA PRO A 20 -8.44 3.96 -3.69
C PRO A 20 -7.36 3.83 -4.77
N MET A 21 -7.55 2.96 -5.76
CA MET A 21 -6.61 2.86 -6.88
C MET A 21 -6.55 4.17 -7.69
N LEU A 22 -7.70 4.83 -7.87
CA LEU A 22 -7.79 6.13 -8.54
C LEU A 22 -7.15 7.24 -7.69
N VAL A 23 -7.39 7.20 -6.38
CA VAL A 23 -6.77 8.14 -5.43
C VAL A 23 -5.26 8.00 -5.46
N PHE A 24 -4.75 6.76 -5.49
CA PHE A 24 -3.33 6.49 -5.62
C PHE A 24 -2.78 6.99 -6.97
N ALA A 25 -3.46 6.78 -8.09
CA ALA A 25 -3.06 7.31 -9.39
C ALA A 25 -2.96 8.85 -9.39
N TYR A 26 -3.89 9.54 -8.71
CA TYR A 26 -3.84 10.99 -8.52
C TYR A 26 -2.56 11.41 -7.79
N PHE A 27 -2.32 10.88 -6.59
CA PHE A 27 -1.14 11.24 -5.81
C PHE A 27 0.17 10.78 -6.48
N GLY A 28 0.16 9.62 -7.13
CA GLY A 28 1.26 9.09 -7.90
C GLY A 28 1.69 10.02 -9.02
N SER A 29 0.74 10.60 -9.77
CA SER A 29 1.04 11.58 -10.83
C SER A 29 1.66 12.87 -10.28
N ILE A 30 1.26 13.31 -9.08
CA ILE A 30 1.82 14.51 -8.43
C ILE A 30 3.26 14.24 -7.99
N ILE A 31 3.51 13.11 -7.33
CA ILE A 31 4.84 12.73 -6.84
C ILE A 31 5.80 12.52 -8.00
N ARG A 32 5.34 11.87 -9.08
CA ARG A 32 6.14 11.67 -10.30
C ARG A 32 6.61 12.99 -10.93
N LYS A 33 5.78 14.04 -10.90
CA LYS A 33 6.17 15.38 -11.38
C LYS A 33 7.17 16.07 -10.47
N GLN A 34 7.09 15.83 -9.16
CA GLN A 34 8.00 16.44 -8.18
C GLN A 34 9.35 15.72 -8.11
N CYS A 35 9.39 14.40 -8.35
CA CYS A 35 10.58 13.57 -8.31
C CYS A 35 10.64 12.63 -9.53
N PRO A 36 10.97 13.15 -10.74
CA PRO A 36 11.01 12.33 -11.95
C PRO A 36 12.09 11.22 -11.90
N ASP A 37 13.18 11.46 -11.16
CA ASP A 37 14.28 10.49 -10.99
C ASP A 37 14.11 9.56 -9.77
N GLY A 38 13.09 9.79 -8.94
CA GLY A 38 12.85 9.03 -7.72
C GLY A 38 11.86 7.91 -7.93
N PHE A 39 12.32 6.66 -7.98
CA PHE A 39 11.49 5.49 -8.29
C PHE A 39 10.58 5.01 -7.13
N VAL A 40 10.64 5.64 -5.95
CA VAL A 40 9.92 5.20 -4.73
C VAL A 40 9.50 6.41 -3.88
N LEU A 41 8.37 6.33 -3.17
CA LEU A 41 7.87 7.34 -2.21
C LEU A 41 8.92 7.80 -1.19
N THR A 42 9.83 6.90 -0.81
CA THR A 42 10.91 7.13 0.14
C THR A 42 11.93 8.14 -0.35
N GLU A 43 12.18 8.20 -1.67
CA GLU A 43 13.08 9.19 -2.27
C GLU A 43 12.43 10.59 -2.27
N TRP A 44 11.15 10.69 -2.62
CA TRP A 44 10.41 11.94 -2.46
C TRP A 44 10.42 12.41 -1.00
N THR A 45 10.16 11.50 -0.06
CA THR A 45 10.18 11.79 1.38
C THR A 45 11.56 12.28 1.82
N ARG A 46 12.63 11.69 1.29
CA ARG A 46 14.01 12.11 1.56
C ARG A 46 14.29 13.52 1.06
N GLN A 47 13.89 13.84 -0.17
CA GLN A 47 14.09 15.16 -0.75
C GLN A 47 13.26 16.23 -0.04
N ARG A 48 12.04 15.87 0.37
CA ARG A 48 11.09 16.79 1.00
C ARG A 48 11.32 17.02 2.49
N TYR A 49 11.67 15.97 3.23
CA TYR A 49 11.70 15.97 4.70
C TYR A 49 13.07 15.60 5.29
N GLY A 50 13.99 15.10 4.48
CA GLY A 50 15.32 14.68 4.90
C GLY A 50 15.44 13.18 5.17
N VAL A 51 16.66 12.77 5.51
CA VAL A 51 17.06 11.35 5.64
C VAL A 51 16.32 10.63 6.77
N ILE A 52 16.06 11.31 7.89
CA ILE A 52 15.43 10.71 9.07
C ILE A 52 14.01 10.23 8.75
N ALA A 53 13.20 11.07 8.12
CA ALA A 53 11.83 10.70 7.73
C ALA A 53 11.81 9.63 6.64
N SER A 54 12.77 9.65 5.71
CA SER A 54 12.92 8.61 4.71
C SER A 54 13.24 7.25 5.34
N LEU A 55 14.22 7.17 6.26
CA LEU A 55 14.55 5.92 6.95
C LEU A 55 13.39 5.41 7.82
N TYR A 56 12.69 6.32 8.50
CA TYR A 56 11.48 5.99 9.24
C TYR A 56 10.40 5.39 8.33
N LEU A 57 10.12 6.03 7.20
CA LEU A 57 9.16 5.53 6.23
C LEU A 57 9.57 4.16 5.68
N SER A 58 10.84 3.98 5.33
CA SER A 58 11.36 2.71 4.82
C SER A 58 11.23 1.58 5.84
N PHE A 59 11.47 1.86 7.12
CA PHE A 59 11.22 0.89 8.18
C PHE A 59 9.73 0.52 8.28
N MET A 60 8.83 1.51 8.25
CA MET A 60 7.37 1.27 8.27
C MET A 60 6.91 0.47 7.04
N THR A 61 7.44 0.77 5.85
CA THR A 61 7.17 0.03 4.62
C THR A 61 7.65 -1.43 4.73
N LEU A 62 8.87 -1.67 5.17
CA LEU A 62 9.40 -3.04 5.32
C LEU A 62 8.61 -3.84 6.36
N PHE A 63 8.20 -3.19 7.47
CA PHE A 63 7.37 -3.81 8.49
C PHE A 63 5.96 -4.15 7.96
N THR A 64 5.37 -3.26 7.16
CA THR A 64 4.09 -3.52 6.47
C THR A 64 4.21 -4.72 5.53
N LEU A 65 5.26 -4.76 4.69
CA LEU A 65 5.51 -5.89 3.79
C LEU A 65 5.74 -7.21 4.56
N PHE A 66 6.41 -7.14 5.71
CA PHE A 66 6.56 -8.29 6.61
C PHE A 66 5.21 -8.81 7.09
N LEU A 67 4.34 -7.95 7.64
CA LEU A 67 3.01 -8.33 8.11
C LEU A 67 2.13 -8.89 6.98
N TYR A 68 2.24 -8.34 5.77
CA TYR A 68 1.52 -8.82 4.58
C TYR A 68 1.95 -10.23 4.20
N MET A 69 3.25 -10.51 4.17
CA MET A 69 3.74 -11.86 3.89
C MET A 69 3.34 -12.85 5.00
N VAL A 70 3.36 -12.45 6.26
CA VAL A 70 2.87 -13.28 7.37
C VAL A 70 1.40 -13.63 7.17
N SER A 71 0.59 -12.63 6.80
CA SER A 71 -0.85 -12.79 6.55
C SER A 71 -1.11 -13.75 5.39
N GLU A 72 -0.38 -13.60 4.29
CA GLU A 72 -0.51 -14.44 3.10
C GLU A 72 -0.17 -15.91 3.40
N LEU A 73 0.97 -16.16 4.04
CA LEU A 73 1.39 -17.51 4.43
C LEU A 73 0.44 -18.15 5.45
N SER A 74 -0.10 -17.35 6.37
CA SER A 74 -1.10 -17.83 7.33
C SER A 74 -2.39 -18.23 6.61
N ALA A 75 -2.86 -17.41 5.65
CA ALA A 75 -4.06 -17.68 4.87
C ALA A 75 -3.96 -18.98 4.07
N ILE A 76 -2.87 -19.15 3.30
CA ILE A 76 -2.70 -20.38 2.51
C ILE A 76 -2.50 -21.60 3.40
N GLY A 77 -1.82 -21.45 4.54
CA GLY A 77 -1.69 -22.51 5.55
C GLY A 77 -3.05 -22.96 6.10
N GLN A 78 -3.97 -22.02 6.37
CA GLN A 78 -5.34 -22.30 6.80
C GLN A 78 -6.15 -22.98 5.69
N VAL A 79 -6.05 -22.51 4.44
CA VAL A 79 -6.73 -23.12 3.29
C VAL A 79 -6.29 -24.57 3.11
N ILE A 80 -4.99 -24.85 3.12
CA ILE A 80 -4.47 -26.21 2.94
C ILE A 80 -4.87 -27.11 4.09
N ASN A 81 -4.74 -26.64 5.33
CA ASN A 81 -5.14 -27.41 6.52
C ASN A 81 -6.62 -27.80 6.43
N THR A 82 -7.47 -26.84 6.10
CA THR A 82 -8.91 -27.07 6.05
C THR A 82 -9.32 -27.99 4.90
N LEU A 83 -8.72 -27.84 3.71
CA LEU A 83 -9.11 -28.63 2.52
C LEU A 83 -8.49 -30.02 2.46
N THR A 84 -7.37 -30.27 3.15
CA THR A 84 -6.64 -31.55 3.04
C THR A 84 -6.49 -32.29 4.36
N GLY A 85 -6.76 -31.63 5.49
CA GLY A 85 -6.44 -32.14 6.84
C GLY A 85 -4.94 -32.24 7.12
N LEU A 86 -4.06 -31.85 6.18
CA LEU A 86 -2.62 -31.87 6.36
C LEU A 86 -2.17 -30.69 7.22
N LYS A 87 -1.08 -30.87 7.97
CA LYS A 87 -0.43 -29.74 8.66
C LYS A 87 0.07 -28.75 7.62
N GLY A 88 -0.61 -27.61 7.47
CA GLY A 88 -0.31 -26.57 6.47
C GLY A 88 1.14 -26.06 6.50
N ILE A 89 1.85 -26.26 7.61
CA ILE A 89 3.28 -25.92 7.76
C ILE A 89 4.19 -26.47 6.65
N SER A 90 3.99 -27.73 6.23
CA SER A 90 4.87 -28.34 5.24
C SER A 90 4.68 -27.69 3.87
N ALA A 91 3.44 -27.43 3.50
CA ALA A 91 3.11 -26.78 2.23
C ALA A 91 3.57 -25.32 2.20
N VAL A 92 3.36 -24.57 3.29
CA VAL A 92 3.85 -23.19 3.46
C VAL A 92 5.37 -23.12 3.31
N ILE A 93 6.11 -24.05 3.90
CA ILE A 93 7.58 -24.10 3.77
C ILE A 93 7.98 -24.38 2.32
N VAL A 94 7.35 -25.36 1.66
CA VAL A 94 7.63 -25.70 0.26
C VAL A 94 7.35 -24.50 -0.64
N GLU A 95 6.20 -23.86 -0.48
CA GLU A 95 5.81 -22.65 -1.21
C GLU A 95 6.84 -21.54 -1.02
N CYS A 96 7.22 -21.22 0.23
CA CYS A 96 8.24 -20.22 0.51
C CYS A 96 9.58 -20.54 -0.18
N VAL A 97 10.04 -21.79 -0.10
CA VAL A 97 11.32 -22.21 -0.69
C VAL A 97 11.28 -22.09 -2.21
N VAL A 98 10.23 -22.64 -2.85
CA VAL A 98 10.06 -22.59 -4.30
C VAL A 98 9.96 -21.13 -4.77
N THR A 99 9.15 -20.33 -4.10
CA THR A 99 8.97 -18.89 -4.40
C THR A 99 10.28 -18.14 -4.31
N THR A 100 10.98 -18.31 -3.20
CA THR A 100 12.27 -17.63 -2.98
C THR A 100 13.30 -18.02 -4.03
N ILE A 101 13.36 -19.28 -4.45
CA ILE A 101 14.31 -19.74 -5.48
C ILE A 101 14.01 -19.06 -6.81
N TYR A 102 12.76 -19.13 -7.32
CA TYR A 102 12.48 -18.59 -8.64
C TYR A 102 12.49 -17.06 -8.64
N THR A 103 12.03 -16.39 -7.58
CA THR A 103 12.10 -14.92 -7.45
C THR A 103 13.55 -14.44 -7.40
N SER A 104 14.42 -15.20 -6.71
CA SER A 104 15.85 -14.92 -6.68
C SER A 104 16.53 -15.10 -8.05
N LEU A 105 16.01 -15.95 -8.94
CA LEU A 105 16.57 -16.17 -10.27
C LEU A 105 15.96 -15.25 -11.33
N GLY A 106 14.66 -14.98 -11.22
CA GLY A 106 13.84 -14.35 -12.26
C GLY A 106 13.73 -12.82 -12.19
N GLY A 107 13.83 -12.25 -10.99
CA GLY A 107 13.61 -10.82 -10.80
C GLY A 107 12.19 -10.36 -11.18
N PHE A 108 12.01 -9.03 -11.24
CA PHE A 108 10.69 -8.39 -11.37
C PHE A 108 9.97 -8.71 -12.68
N ARG A 109 10.69 -9.03 -13.76
CA ARG A 109 10.08 -9.32 -15.08
C ARG A 109 9.31 -10.63 -15.11
N ILE A 110 9.84 -11.67 -14.47
CA ILE A 110 9.16 -12.97 -14.42
C ILE A 110 7.89 -12.83 -13.58
N SER A 111 7.99 -12.13 -12.44
CA SER A 111 6.85 -11.77 -11.59
C SER A 111 5.72 -11.07 -12.35
N PHE A 112 6.07 -10.08 -13.18
CA PHE A 112 5.08 -9.35 -13.97
C PHE A 112 4.37 -10.23 -15.01
N PHE A 113 5.09 -11.18 -15.61
CA PHE A 113 4.52 -12.11 -16.56
C PHE A 113 3.57 -13.10 -15.87
N THR A 114 3.97 -13.66 -14.72
CA THR A 114 3.11 -14.56 -13.94
C THR A 114 1.86 -13.86 -13.42
N ASP A 115 1.97 -12.62 -12.94
CA ASP A 115 0.83 -11.79 -12.52
C ASP A 115 -0.20 -11.63 -13.64
N THR A 116 0.26 -11.39 -14.88
CA THR A 116 -0.62 -11.19 -16.03
C THR A 116 -1.41 -12.44 -16.36
N ILE A 117 -0.74 -13.60 -16.40
CA ILE A 117 -1.41 -14.88 -16.66
C ILE A 117 -2.43 -15.18 -15.57
N GLN A 118 -2.05 -15.00 -14.30
CA GLN A 118 -2.95 -15.25 -13.17
C GLN A 118 -4.16 -14.31 -13.16
N GLY A 119 -3.96 -13.02 -13.44
CA GLY A 119 -5.06 -12.06 -13.55
C GLY A 119 -6.09 -12.49 -14.60
N VAL A 120 -5.63 -13.00 -15.76
CA VAL A 120 -6.52 -13.53 -16.80
C VAL A 120 -7.21 -14.82 -16.34
N MET A 121 -6.49 -15.74 -15.70
CA MET A 121 -7.07 -16.99 -15.19
C MET A 121 -8.18 -16.74 -14.17
N ILE A 122 -7.97 -15.82 -13.22
CA ILE A 122 -8.99 -15.43 -12.23
C ILE A 122 -10.21 -14.85 -12.94
N LEU A 123 -10.01 -13.95 -13.91
CA LEU A 123 -11.12 -13.33 -14.61
C LEU A 123 -11.98 -14.38 -15.33
N CYS A 124 -11.34 -15.33 -16.03
CA CYS A 124 -12.02 -16.45 -16.66
C CYS A 124 -12.77 -17.30 -15.64
N LEU A 125 -12.14 -17.62 -14.50
CA LEU A 125 -12.76 -18.40 -13.43
C LEU A 125 -14.00 -17.70 -12.86
N VAL A 126 -13.88 -16.41 -12.54
CA VAL A 126 -14.98 -15.62 -11.98
C VAL A 126 -16.14 -15.52 -12.97
N LEU A 127 -15.85 -15.32 -14.26
CA LEU A 127 -16.89 -15.32 -15.30
C LEU A 127 -17.61 -16.67 -15.39
N MET A 128 -16.86 -17.78 -15.44
CA MET A 128 -17.44 -19.12 -15.48
C MET A 128 -18.28 -19.43 -14.24
N ALA A 129 -17.76 -19.11 -13.04
CA ALA A 129 -18.46 -19.32 -11.78
C ALA A 129 -19.74 -18.48 -11.71
N THR A 130 -19.69 -17.22 -12.16
CA THR A 130 -20.87 -16.33 -12.21
C THR A 130 -21.94 -16.90 -13.12
N ILE A 131 -21.58 -17.37 -14.32
CA ILE A 131 -22.52 -17.98 -15.26
C ILE A 131 -23.12 -19.24 -14.66
N ALA A 132 -22.30 -20.15 -14.11
CA ALA A 132 -22.74 -21.41 -13.54
C ALA A 132 -23.71 -21.21 -12.35
N ILE A 133 -23.41 -20.27 -11.45
CA ILE A 133 -24.29 -19.91 -10.34
C ILE A 133 -25.57 -19.28 -10.88
N GLY A 134 -25.48 -18.34 -11.81
CA GLY A 134 -26.65 -17.68 -12.41
C GLY A 134 -27.62 -18.62 -13.14
N THR A 135 -27.13 -19.75 -13.66
CA THR A 135 -27.99 -20.74 -14.36
C THR A 135 -28.49 -21.87 -13.46
N THR A 136 -27.82 -22.15 -12.34
CA THR A 136 -28.03 -23.39 -11.56
C THR A 136 -28.53 -23.12 -10.14
N ALA A 137 -28.27 -21.94 -9.59
CA ALA A 137 -28.70 -21.61 -8.24
C ALA A 137 -30.22 -21.42 -8.18
N ASP A 138 -30.90 -22.27 -7.42
CA ASP A 138 -32.30 -22.07 -7.06
C ASP A 138 -32.36 -21.19 -5.82
N ILE A 139 -32.97 -20.02 -5.94
CA ILE A 139 -33.00 -19.01 -4.88
C ILE A 139 -34.35 -19.09 -4.19
N ASP A 140 -34.34 -19.44 -2.91
CA ASP A 140 -35.54 -19.37 -2.10
C ASP A 140 -35.81 -17.90 -1.74
N ARG A 141 -36.85 -17.35 -2.38
CA ARG A 141 -37.24 -15.95 -2.19
C ARG A 141 -37.72 -15.66 -0.77
N SER A 142 -38.15 -16.67 -0.01
CA SER A 142 -38.56 -16.48 1.38
C SER A 142 -37.37 -16.19 2.30
N LEU A 143 -36.20 -16.74 1.97
CA LEU A 143 -34.95 -16.52 2.72
C LEU A 143 -34.31 -15.15 2.47
N ILE A 144 -34.71 -14.47 1.39
CA ILE A 144 -34.18 -13.15 1.05
C ILE A 144 -34.53 -12.15 2.16
N ASP A 145 -35.82 -12.06 2.52
CA ASP A 145 -36.29 -11.13 3.54
C ASP A 145 -36.00 -11.63 4.96
N SER A 146 -36.03 -12.94 5.21
CA SER A 146 -35.78 -13.49 6.55
C SER A 146 -34.30 -13.50 6.96
N SER A 147 -33.37 -13.42 6.00
CA SER A 147 -31.93 -13.46 6.26
C SER A 147 -31.35 -12.17 6.86
N GLY A 148 -32.06 -11.03 6.76
CA GLY A 148 -31.56 -9.72 7.18
C GLY A 148 -30.34 -9.21 6.39
N LEU A 149 -29.89 -9.91 5.35
CA LEU A 149 -28.72 -9.55 4.53
C LEU A 149 -28.95 -8.32 3.65
N LEU A 150 -30.21 -7.91 3.47
CA LEU A 150 -30.61 -6.67 2.80
C LEU A 150 -30.64 -5.46 3.74
N ASP A 151 -30.69 -5.69 5.05
CA ASP A 151 -30.77 -4.62 6.03
C ASP A 151 -29.41 -3.96 6.27
N ALA A 152 -29.47 -2.72 6.76
CA ALA A 152 -28.27 -1.98 7.09
C ALA A 152 -27.58 -2.58 8.33
N SER A 153 -26.29 -2.90 8.22
CA SER A 153 -25.51 -3.44 9.34
C SER A 153 -24.62 -2.36 9.96
N LEU A 154 -24.47 -2.39 11.29
CA LEU A 154 -23.53 -1.52 12.01
C LEU A 154 -22.11 -1.66 11.44
N LEU A 155 -21.71 -2.91 11.18
CA LEU A 155 -20.43 -3.23 10.56
C LEU A 155 -20.30 -2.60 9.16
N GLY A 156 -21.34 -2.66 8.34
CA GLY A 156 -21.36 -2.00 7.02
C GLY A 156 -21.04 -0.51 7.11
N TRP A 157 -21.64 0.21 8.07
CA TRP A 157 -21.35 1.63 8.28
C TRP A 157 -19.94 1.90 8.78
N GLN A 158 -19.40 1.07 9.66
CA GLN A 158 -18.02 1.21 10.12
C GLN A 158 -17.03 0.98 8.97
N LEU A 159 -17.26 -0.05 8.15
CA LEU A 159 -16.44 -0.39 6.99
C LEU A 159 -16.42 0.71 5.93
N LEU A 160 -17.47 1.54 5.84
CA LEU A 160 -17.55 2.67 4.91
C LEU A 160 -16.37 3.63 5.05
N TYR A 161 -15.87 3.82 6.28
CA TYR A 161 -14.71 4.65 6.55
C TYR A 161 -13.42 3.84 6.71
N ILE A 162 -13.48 2.73 7.45
CA ILE A 162 -12.29 1.94 7.79
C ILE A 162 -11.60 1.47 6.50
N LEU A 163 -12.32 0.79 5.60
CA LEU A 163 -11.70 0.15 4.45
C LEU A 163 -11.10 1.13 3.44
N PRO A 164 -11.78 2.22 3.00
CA PRO A 164 -11.13 3.17 2.10
C PRO A 164 -9.90 3.81 2.74
N MET A 165 -9.96 4.12 4.03
CA MET A 165 -8.82 4.71 4.74
C MET A 165 -7.63 3.73 4.74
N CYS A 166 -7.85 2.48 5.17
CA CYS A 166 -6.86 1.41 5.15
C CYS A 166 -6.21 1.25 3.78
N VAL A 167 -7.04 1.06 2.74
CA VAL A 167 -6.56 0.73 1.40
C VAL A 167 -5.82 1.92 0.79
N ILE A 168 -6.32 3.15 0.95
CA ILE A 168 -5.62 4.35 0.45
C ILE A 168 -4.25 4.46 1.10
N THR A 169 -4.16 4.40 2.44
CA THR A 169 -2.88 4.60 3.11
C THR A 169 -1.92 3.46 2.89
N ASN A 170 -2.40 2.22 2.90
CA ASN A 170 -1.55 1.07 2.70
C ASN A 170 -0.97 1.00 1.26
N ASN A 171 -1.73 1.45 0.25
CA ASN A 171 -1.21 1.56 -1.12
C ASN A 171 0.06 2.44 -1.21
N PHE A 172 0.25 3.43 -0.31
CA PHE A 172 1.48 4.23 -0.29
C PHE A 172 2.71 3.45 0.17
N PHE A 173 2.57 2.40 0.97
CA PHE A 173 3.70 1.56 1.38
C PHE A 173 4.07 0.50 0.35
N LEU A 174 3.14 0.08 -0.50
CA LEU A 174 3.38 -0.98 -1.45
C LEU A 174 4.22 -0.47 -2.65
N SER A 175 5.54 -0.68 -2.58
CA SER A 175 6.50 -0.29 -3.63
C SER A 175 6.12 -0.82 -5.02
N SER A 176 5.49 -1.99 -5.13
CA SER A 176 5.02 -2.54 -6.40
C SER A 176 4.07 -1.60 -7.17
N TYR A 177 3.21 -0.85 -6.48
CA TYR A 177 2.33 0.15 -7.10
C TYR A 177 3.12 1.36 -7.60
N TRP A 178 4.13 1.79 -6.86
CA TRP A 178 5.02 2.87 -7.27
C TRP A 178 5.81 2.49 -8.53
N LEU A 179 6.39 1.29 -8.58
CA LEU A 179 7.12 0.83 -9.78
C LEU A 179 6.25 0.89 -11.04
N ARG A 180 4.99 0.43 -10.95
CA ARG A 180 4.03 0.48 -12.08
C ARG A 180 3.64 1.92 -12.45
N THR A 181 3.52 2.79 -11.45
CA THR A 181 3.22 4.22 -11.63
C THR A 181 4.35 4.95 -12.36
N PHE A 182 5.59 4.73 -11.95
CA PHE A 182 6.77 5.34 -12.57
C PHE A 182 7.11 4.73 -13.94
N ALA A 183 6.78 3.46 -14.18
CA ALA A 183 6.93 2.80 -15.48
C ALA A 183 5.89 3.24 -16.52
N SER A 184 4.80 3.91 -16.12
CA SER A 184 3.73 4.34 -17.02
C SER A 184 4.21 5.42 -17.99
N LYS A 185 3.91 5.29 -19.29
CA LYS A 185 4.40 6.22 -20.34
C LYS A 185 3.92 7.66 -20.12
N SER A 186 2.66 7.86 -19.75
CA SER A 186 2.08 9.18 -19.46
C SER A 186 1.14 9.14 -18.26
N ASP A 187 0.81 10.30 -17.71
CA ASP A 187 -0.22 10.41 -16.66
C ASP A 187 -1.58 9.90 -17.18
N LYS A 188 -1.91 10.15 -18.45
CA LYS A 188 -3.18 9.68 -19.04
C LYS A 188 -3.27 8.16 -19.03
N ASP A 189 -2.16 7.49 -19.37
CA ASP A 189 -2.08 6.02 -19.38
C ASP A 189 -2.19 5.45 -17.95
N LEU A 190 -1.59 6.13 -16.97
CA LEU A 190 -1.70 5.77 -15.55
C LEU A 190 -3.16 5.84 -15.07
N TRP A 191 -3.85 6.95 -15.37
CA TRP A 191 -5.26 7.14 -15.01
C TRP A 191 -6.18 6.13 -15.69
N LEU A 192 -5.94 5.84 -16.97
CA LEU A 192 -6.69 4.84 -17.70
C LEU A 192 -6.46 3.44 -17.12
N GLY A 193 -5.21 3.06 -16.86
CA GLY A 193 -4.87 1.77 -16.25
C GLY A 193 -5.46 1.59 -14.86
N ALA A 194 -5.35 2.61 -14.00
CA ALA A 194 -5.94 2.60 -12.67
C ALA A 194 -7.48 2.57 -12.71
N GLY A 195 -8.11 3.27 -13.67
CA GLY A 195 -9.56 3.25 -13.85
C GLY A 195 -10.09 1.90 -14.31
N ILE A 196 -9.45 1.27 -15.29
CA ILE A 196 -9.81 -0.08 -15.73
C ILE A 196 -9.64 -1.06 -14.57
N ALA A 197 -8.51 -1.00 -13.86
CA ALA A 197 -8.26 -1.88 -12.72
C ALA A 197 -9.28 -1.68 -11.60
N SER A 198 -9.64 -0.43 -11.28
CA SER A 198 -10.66 -0.07 -10.29
C SER A 198 -12.01 -0.70 -10.61
N VAL A 199 -12.47 -0.59 -11.87
CA VAL A 199 -13.74 -1.17 -12.32
C VAL A 199 -13.68 -2.70 -12.27
N VAL A 200 -12.63 -3.31 -12.83
CA VAL A 200 -12.49 -4.76 -12.88
C VAL A 200 -12.44 -5.36 -11.49
N VAL A 201 -11.63 -4.81 -10.57
CA VAL A 201 -11.54 -5.25 -9.17
C VAL A 201 -12.89 -5.12 -8.47
N THR A 202 -13.57 -3.98 -8.63
CA THR A 202 -14.90 -3.78 -8.02
C THR A 202 -15.89 -4.82 -8.52
N CYS A 203 -15.97 -5.03 -9.84
CA CYS A 203 -16.86 -6.03 -10.43
C CYS A 203 -16.53 -7.45 -9.94
N VAL A 204 -15.26 -7.85 -9.94
CA VAL A 204 -14.83 -9.17 -9.48
C VAL A 204 -15.18 -9.37 -8.01
N LEU A 205 -14.91 -8.39 -7.14
CA LEU A 205 -15.22 -8.50 -5.71
C LEU A 205 -16.73 -8.57 -5.44
N VAL A 206 -17.54 -7.79 -6.16
CA VAL A 206 -19.01 -7.90 -6.07
C VAL A 206 -19.48 -9.27 -6.52
N LEU A 207 -19.01 -9.76 -7.67
CA LEU A 207 -19.41 -11.07 -8.19
C LEU A 207 -19.04 -12.20 -7.23
N VAL A 208 -17.78 -12.23 -6.76
CA VAL A 208 -17.31 -13.22 -5.80
C VAL A 208 -18.06 -13.12 -4.48
N GLY A 209 -18.28 -11.92 -3.94
CA GLY A 209 -18.99 -11.77 -2.67
C GLY A 209 -20.49 -12.08 -2.74
N MET A 210 -21.14 -11.82 -3.88
CA MET A 210 -22.54 -12.19 -4.11
C MET A 210 -22.73 -13.70 -4.10
N THR A 211 -21.71 -14.50 -4.47
CA THR A 211 -21.80 -15.96 -4.38
C THR A 211 -22.07 -16.44 -2.94
N GLY A 212 -21.47 -15.77 -1.94
CA GLY A 212 -21.71 -16.09 -0.53
C GLY A 212 -23.12 -15.73 -0.07
N ILE A 213 -23.69 -14.62 -0.57
CA ILE A 213 -25.06 -14.20 -0.26
C ILE A 213 -26.08 -15.13 -0.93
N ILE A 214 -25.86 -15.47 -2.20
CA ILE A 214 -26.70 -16.41 -2.95
C ILE A 214 -26.70 -17.78 -2.27
N ALA A 215 -25.57 -18.22 -1.73
CA ALA A 215 -25.51 -19.48 -0.99
C ALA A 215 -26.40 -19.48 0.27
N VAL A 216 -26.48 -18.35 0.99
CA VAL A 216 -27.44 -18.18 2.11
C VAL A 216 -28.88 -18.23 1.62
N TRP A 217 -29.21 -17.50 0.54
CA TRP A 217 -30.56 -17.48 -0.01
C TRP A 217 -30.98 -18.78 -0.72
N ALA A 218 -30.04 -19.65 -1.07
CA ALA A 218 -30.32 -20.99 -1.58
C ALA A 218 -30.60 -22.01 -0.47
N GLY A 219 -30.64 -21.59 0.81
CA GLY A 219 -30.95 -22.47 1.94
C GLY A 219 -29.83 -23.45 2.31
N LEU A 220 -28.60 -23.24 1.81
CA LEU A 220 -27.43 -24.06 2.15
C LEU A 220 -26.94 -23.83 3.60
N TYR A 221 -27.60 -22.97 4.37
CA TYR A 221 -27.25 -22.51 5.72
C TYR A 221 -28.41 -22.71 6.73
N ALA A 222 -29.00 -23.91 6.76
CA ALA A 222 -30.16 -24.19 7.60
C ALA A 222 -29.86 -24.57 9.07
N ASP A 223 -28.58 -24.73 9.46
CA ASP A 223 -28.20 -25.06 10.85
C ASP A 223 -27.50 -23.88 11.54
N ASP A 224 -28.12 -23.42 12.64
CA ASP A 224 -27.88 -22.18 13.42
C ASP A 224 -26.53 -22.12 14.17
N ASP A 225 -25.67 -23.14 14.04
CA ASP A 225 -24.43 -23.30 14.82
C ASP A 225 -23.13 -23.01 14.03
N ALA A 226 -23.22 -22.66 12.74
CA ALA A 226 -22.05 -22.46 11.91
C ALA A 226 -21.44 -21.04 12.09
N VAL A 227 -20.23 -20.99 12.64
CA VAL A 227 -19.40 -19.77 12.68
C VAL A 227 -19.31 -19.16 11.27
N PRO A 228 -19.67 -17.87 11.05
CA PRO A 228 -19.72 -17.26 9.73
C PRO A 228 -18.42 -17.29 8.92
N SER A 229 -17.27 -17.49 9.57
CA SER A 229 -15.95 -17.69 8.93
C SER A 229 -15.70 -19.12 8.45
N ALA A 230 -16.46 -20.11 8.93
CA ALA A 230 -16.40 -21.52 8.50
C ALA A 230 -17.35 -21.82 7.32
N ALA A 231 -18.26 -20.88 7.01
CA ALA A 231 -19.26 -20.95 5.94
C ALA A 231 -18.70 -21.29 4.54
N PHE A 232 -17.53 -20.75 4.20
CA PHE A 232 -16.84 -21.03 2.94
C PHE A 232 -16.22 -22.43 2.91
N PHE A 233 -15.76 -22.90 4.06
CA PHE A 233 -15.07 -24.19 4.19
C PHE A 233 -16.05 -25.38 4.20
N LEU A 234 -17.23 -25.22 4.82
CA LEU A 234 -18.32 -26.20 4.74
C LEU A 234 -18.85 -26.38 3.30
N LEU A 235 -18.88 -25.31 2.51
CA LEU A 235 -19.21 -25.36 1.08
C LEU A 235 -18.16 -26.14 0.27
N LEU A 236 -16.88 -26.02 0.63
CA LEU A 236 -15.79 -26.71 -0.06
C LEU A 236 -15.79 -28.22 0.21
N GLU A 237 -16.22 -28.67 1.40
CA GLU A 237 -16.34 -30.10 1.73
C GLU A 237 -17.43 -30.81 0.91
N GLN A 238 -18.43 -30.07 0.41
CA GLN A 238 -19.50 -30.64 -0.44
C GLN A 238 -19.10 -30.74 -1.92
N LEU A 239 -17.97 -30.16 -2.33
CA LEU A 239 -17.54 -30.16 -3.72
C LEU A 239 -16.85 -31.48 -4.10
N PRO A 240 -16.99 -31.94 -5.36
CA PRO A 240 -16.27 -33.11 -5.85
C PRO A 240 -14.76 -32.96 -5.65
N THR A 241 -14.07 -34.05 -5.29
CA THR A 241 -12.63 -34.04 -4.95
C THR A 241 -11.75 -33.41 -6.04
N TRP A 242 -12.14 -33.54 -7.32
CA TRP A 242 -11.41 -32.91 -8.43
C TRP A 242 -11.51 -31.38 -8.42
N VAL A 243 -12.63 -30.81 -7.98
CA VAL A 243 -12.82 -29.35 -7.82
C VAL A 243 -11.95 -28.82 -6.69
N ILE A 244 -11.91 -29.54 -5.56
CA ILE A 244 -11.04 -29.20 -4.42
C ILE A 244 -9.58 -29.16 -4.87
N GLY A 245 -9.14 -30.14 -5.66
CA GLY A 245 -7.79 -30.16 -6.25
C GLY A 245 -7.49 -28.93 -7.11
N VAL A 246 -8.43 -28.51 -7.97
CA VAL A 246 -8.27 -27.31 -8.81
C VAL A 246 -8.22 -26.03 -7.95
N VAL A 247 -9.12 -25.90 -6.97
CA VAL A 247 -9.15 -24.74 -6.06
C VAL A 247 -7.86 -24.64 -5.25
N LEU A 248 -7.33 -25.77 -4.76
CA LEU A 248 -6.04 -25.80 -4.06
C LEU A 248 -4.89 -25.34 -4.94
N VAL A 249 -4.76 -25.89 -6.16
CA VAL A 249 -3.70 -25.49 -7.10
C VAL A 249 -3.78 -24.00 -7.42
N LEU A 250 -4.99 -23.48 -7.66
CA LEU A 250 -5.18 -22.05 -7.94
C LEU A 250 -4.86 -21.18 -6.72
N SER A 251 -5.27 -21.59 -5.52
CA SER A 251 -5.01 -20.86 -4.28
C SER A 251 -3.51 -20.79 -3.99
N VAL A 252 -2.79 -21.91 -4.12
CA VAL A 252 -1.33 -21.94 -3.95
C VAL A 252 -0.64 -21.11 -5.03
N ALA A 253 -1.06 -21.22 -6.30
CA ALA A 253 -0.47 -20.43 -7.38
C ALA A 253 -0.64 -18.92 -7.16
N MET A 254 -1.83 -18.50 -6.71
CA MET A 254 -2.15 -17.11 -6.36
C MET A 254 -1.27 -16.60 -5.21
N SER A 255 -1.20 -17.36 -4.12
CA SER A 255 -0.38 -17.03 -2.96
C SER A 255 1.11 -16.94 -3.34
N THR A 256 1.59 -17.87 -4.16
CA THR A 256 2.97 -17.89 -4.67
C THR A 256 3.32 -16.59 -5.43
N ALA A 257 2.44 -16.09 -6.30
CA ALA A 257 2.68 -14.82 -7.00
C ALA A 257 2.57 -13.60 -6.09
N ALA A 258 1.63 -13.60 -5.14
CA ALA A 258 1.52 -12.55 -4.14
C ALA A 258 2.81 -12.45 -3.31
N LEU A 259 3.32 -13.59 -2.84
CA LEU A 259 4.59 -13.69 -2.11
C LEU A 259 5.79 -13.23 -2.93
N ASP A 260 5.88 -13.61 -4.21
CA ASP A 260 6.94 -13.13 -5.11
C ASP A 260 6.92 -11.60 -5.25
N SER A 261 5.75 -11.03 -5.50
CA SER A 261 5.56 -9.59 -5.56
C SER A 261 5.99 -8.89 -4.26
N LEU A 262 5.63 -9.44 -3.10
CA LEU A 262 5.99 -8.91 -1.79
C LEU A 262 7.50 -9.05 -1.50
N GLN A 263 8.11 -10.19 -1.82
CA GLN A 263 9.54 -10.42 -1.71
C GLN A 263 10.34 -9.45 -2.59
N SER A 264 9.94 -9.32 -3.85
CA SER A 264 10.55 -8.41 -4.81
C SER A 264 10.44 -6.95 -4.34
N ALA A 265 9.27 -6.55 -3.81
CA ALA A 265 9.07 -5.23 -3.22
C ALA A 265 9.96 -5.01 -1.99
N MET A 266 10.12 -6.02 -1.13
CA MET A 266 10.98 -5.96 0.04
C MET A 266 12.45 -5.81 -0.35
N VAL A 267 12.95 -6.61 -1.31
CA VAL A 267 14.31 -6.51 -1.85
C VAL A 267 14.55 -5.10 -2.43
N SER A 268 13.63 -4.60 -3.26
CA SER A 268 13.77 -3.29 -3.90
C SER A 268 13.80 -2.15 -2.87
N SER A 269 12.87 -2.17 -1.90
CA SER A 269 12.78 -1.14 -0.85
C SER A 269 14.01 -1.18 0.06
N ALA A 270 14.43 -2.37 0.51
CA ALA A 270 15.64 -2.51 1.33
C ALA A 270 16.90 -2.06 0.58
N SER A 271 17.05 -2.44 -0.69
CA SER A 271 18.20 -2.06 -1.54
C SER A 271 18.30 -0.55 -1.73
N ASN A 272 17.20 0.08 -2.15
CA ASN A 272 17.17 1.48 -2.51
C ASN A 272 17.28 2.38 -1.28
N ASP A 273 16.56 2.06 -0.22
CA ASP A 273 16.36 2.97 0.89
C ASP A 273 17.51 2.95 1.90
N PHE A 274 17.97 1.76 2.27
CA PHE A 274 19.05 1.60 3.25
C PHE A 274 20.42 1.64 2.59
N PHE A 275 20.55 0.98 1.44
CA PHE A 275 21.85 0.75 0.82
C PHE A 275 22.10 1.58 -0.44
N ARG A 276 21.12 2.38 -0.90
CA ARG A 276 21.20 3.25 -2.08
C ARG A 276 21.74 2.54 -3.31
N ASN A 277 21.37 1.26 -3.46
CA ASN A 277 21.83 0.38 -4.54
C ASN A 277 23.37 0.24 -4.62
N LYS A 278 24.10 0.51 -3.53
CA LYS A 278 25.57 0.35 -3.45
C LYS A 278 26.00 -1.05 -3.03
N LEU A 279 25.11 -1.83 -2.44
CA LEU A 279 25.36 -3.24 -2.14
C LEU A 279 24.98 -4.11 -3.34
N ASN A 280 25.75 -5.19 -3.55
CA ASN A 280 25.40 -6.21 -4.53
C ASN A 280 24.04 -6.82 -4.17
N ILE A 281 23.14 -6.91 -5.16
CA ILE A 281 21.76 -7.38 -5.02
C ILE A 281 21.67 -8.77 -4.37
N TRP A 282 22.70 -9.60 -4.54
CA TRP A 282 22.78 -10.93 -3.91
C TRP A 282 22.78 -10.88 -2.38
N TYR A 283 23.44 -9.89 -1.76
CA TYR A 283 23.42 -9.76 -0.30
C TYR A 283 22.03 -9.35 0.21
N ILE A 284 21.32 -8.50 -0.53
CA ILE A 284 19.97 -8.07 -0.18
C ILE A 284 18.99 -9.24 -0.34
N ARG A 285 19.12 -10.05 -1.40
CA ARG A 285 18.34 -11.30 -1.57
C ARG A 285 18.59 -12.28 -0.43
N ALA A 286 19.85 -12.45 -0.01
CA ALA A 286 20.18 -13.28 1.16
C ALA A 286 19.55 -12.75 2.46
N MET A 287 19.51 -11.42 2.67
CA MET A 287 18.79 -10.83 3.81
C MET A 287 17.29 -11.11 3.75
N VAL A 288 16.65 -11.03 2.58
CA VAL A 288 15.22 -11.35 2.46
C VAL A 288 14.94 -12.83 2.72
N VAL A 289 15.81 -13.74 2.30
CA VAL A 289 15.73 -15.17 2.66
C VAL A 289 15.82 -15.34 4.19
N LEU A 290 16.69 -14.59 4.86
CA LEU A 290 16.80 -14.62 6.31
C LEU A 290 15.52 -14.09 6.98
N VAL A 291 14.95 -12.99 6.48
CA VAL A 291 13.67 -12.42 6.94
C VAL A 291 12.49 -13.37 6.70
N MET A 292 12.56 -14.27 5.72
CA MET A 292 11.53 -15.28 5.51
C MET A 292 11.40 -16.28 6.66
N ILE A 293 12.49 -16.55 7.40
CA ILE A 293 12.45 -17.47 8.55
C ILE A 293 11.49 -16.97 9.64
N PRO A 294 11.63 -15.74 10.19
CA PRO A 294 10.68 -15.23 11.17
C PRO A 294 9.27 -15.04 10.58
N ILE A 295 9.12 -14.71 9.29
CA ILE A 295 7.79 -14.62 8.64
C ILE A 295 7.05 -15.94 8.76
N VAL A 296 7.68 -17.05 8.36
CA VAL A 296 7.08 -18.40 8.45
C VAL A 296 6.75 -18.74 9.90
N VAL A 297 7.65 -18.46 10.85
CA VAL A 297 7.42 -18.76 12.28
C VAL A 297 6.20 -18.00 12.83
N VAL A 298 6.05 -16.72 12.49
CA VAL A 298 4.91 -15.91 12.95
C VAL A 298 3.62 -16.32 12.24
N ALA A 299 3.67 -16.62 10.93
CA ALA A 299 2.51 -17.06 10.16
C ALA A 299 1.85 -18.31 10.74
N LEU A 300 2.67 -19.22 11.28
CA LEU A 300 2.21 -20.47 11.90
C LEU A 300 1.59 -20.30 13.29
N LYS A 301 1.88 -19.19 13.97
CA LYS A 301 1.37 -18.91 15.32
C LYS A 301 0.13 -18.04 15.31
N THR A 302 -0.22 -17.44 14.18
CA THR A 302 -1.26 -16.41 14.15
C THR A 302 -2.60 -17.04 13.75
N PRO A 303 -3.63 -16.95 14.61
CA PRO A 303 -4.93 -17.54 14.32
C PRO A 303 -5.76 -16.70 13.33
N SER A 304 -5.56 -15.37 13.29
CA SER A 304 -6.38 -14.46 12.51
C SER A 304 -5.57 -13.67 11.46
N VAL A 305 -5.73 -14.03 10.19
CA VAL A 305 -5.14 -13.31 9.03
C VAL A 305 -5.63 -11.87 8.98
N LEU A 306 -6.94 -11.67 9.18
CA LEU A 306 -7.58 -10.36 9.09
C LEU A 306 -7.02 -9.39 10.14
N GLN A 307 -6.73 -9.88 11.35
CA GLN A 307 -6.18 -9.07 12.43
C GLN A 307 -4.79 -8.51 12.05
N ILE A 308 -3.94 -9.31 11.42
CA ILE A 308 -2.61 -8.87 10.98
C ILE A 308 -2.72 -7.76 9.93
N TYR A 309 -3.63 -7.92 8.96
CA TYR A 309 -3.91 -6.88 7.96
C TYR A 309 -4.36 -5.59 8.63
N LEU A 310 -5.29 -5.66 9.58
CA LEU A 310 -5.79 -4.45 10.26
C LEU A 310 -4.73 -3.76 11.11
N ILE A 311 -3.83 -4.50 11.77
CA ILE A 311 -2.70 -3.90 12.50
C ILE A 311 -1.81 -3.12 11.52
N SER A 312 -1.49 -3.73 10.37
CA SER A 312 -0.71 -3.09 9.32
C SER A 312 -1.41 -1.86 8.74
N ASP A 313 -2.72 -1.96 8.52
CA ASP A 313 -3.53 -0.85 8.01
C ASP A 313 -3.61 0.30 9.00
N LEU A 314 -3.78 0.02 10.29
CA LEU A 314 -3.80 1.01 11.36
C LEU A 314 -2.47 1.79 11.41
N LEU A 315 -1.34 1.07 11.27
CA LEU A 315 -0.02 1.68 11.17
C LEU A 315 0.08 2.62 9.97
N SER A 316 -0.39 2.18 8.80
CA SER A 316 -0.39 3.00 7.58
C SER A 316 -1.25 4.25 7.73
N SER A 317 -2.43 4.10 8.34
CA SER A 317 -3.37 5.19 8.61
C SER A 317 -2.79 6.25 9.55
N ALA A 318 -1.93 5.86 10.50
CA ALA A 318 -1.25 6.81 11.38
C ALA A 318 -0.14 7.61 10.67
N VAL A 319 0.60 6.99 9.76
CA VAL A 319 1.82 7.57 9.18
C VAL A 319 1.58 8.36 7.90
N VAL A 320 0.77 7.81 6.98
CA VAL A 320 0.63 8.35 5.62
C VAL A 320 -0.05 9.72 5.56
N PRO A 321 -1.11 10.02 6.33
CA PRO A 321 -1.80 11.31 6.23
C PRO A 321 -0.89 12.52 6.52
N ILE A 322 -0.11 12.48 7.61
CA ILE A 322 0.82 13.56 7.96
C ILE A 322 1.94 13.70 6.92
N LEU A 323 2.35 12.59 6.30
CA LEU A 323 3.34 12.57 5.22
C LEU A 323 2.78 13.18 3.92
N VAL A 324 1.54 12.87 3.55
CA VAL A 324 0.87 13.40 2.35
C VAL A 324 0.63 14.91 2.46
N LEU A 325 0.48 15.46 3.67
CA LEU A 325 0.37 16.92 3.86
C LEU A 325 1.55 17.70 3.27
N GLY A 326 2.75 17.12 3.19
CA GLY A 326 3.91 17.78 2.57
C GLY A 326 3.84 17.96 1.06
N LEU A 327 2.91 17.28 0.38
CA LEU A 327 2.65 17.48 -1.05
C LEU A 327 2.03 18.85 -1.32
N PHE A 328 1.26 19.40 -0.37
CA PHE A 328 0.69 20.73 -0.51
C PHE A 328 1.75 21.80 -0.22
N HIS A 329 1.90 22.75 -1.13
CA HIS A 329 2.90 23.83 -1.05
C HIS A 329 2.74 24.71 0.20
N ARG A 330 1.55 24.71 0.83
CA ARG A 330 1.27 25.49 2.04
C ARG A 330 1.96 24.93 3.30
N PHE A 331 2.26 23.64 3.35
CA PHE A 331 2.87 22.99 4.51
C PHE A 331 4.39 22.88 4.43
N PHE A 332 5.05 23.85 3.78
CA PHE A 332 6.52 23.87 3.59
C PHE A 332 7.31 23.83 4.91
N PHE A 333 6.71 24.26 6.02
CA PHE A 333 7.34 24.30 7.34
C PHE A 333 7.51 22.93 8.00
N LEU A 334 6.81 21.88 7.54
CA LEU A 334 6.95 20.52 8.07
C LEU A 334 8.32 19.94 7.72
N ARG A 335 9.03 19.45 8.75
CA ARG A 335 10.34 18.78 8.66
C ARG A 335 10.22 17.30 9.01
N GLY A 336 11.26 16.52 8.71
CA GLY A 336 11.24 15.08 8.95
C GLY A 336 11.01 14.65 10.40
N PHE A 337 11.48 15.43 11.38
CA PHE A 337 11.17 15.17 12.79
C PHE A 337 9.66 15.24 13.08
N ASP A 338 8.97 16.23 12.50
CA ASP A 338 7.54 16.44 12.70
C ASP A 338 6.74 15.25 12.11
N ILE A 339 7.21 14.64 11.02
CA ILE A 339 6.59 13.45 10.40
C ILE A 339 6.76 12.21 11.28
N VAL A 340 7.94 12.00 11.87
CA VAL A 340 8.20 10.86 12.77
C VAL A 340 7.34 10.98 14.04
N VAL A 341 7.33 12.17 14.65
CA VAL A 341 6.51 12.42 15.85
C VAL A 341 5.02 12.34 15.50
N GLY A 342 4.60 12.80 14.33
CA GLY A 342 3.24 12.62 13.84
C GLY A 342 2.88 11.14 13.72
N GLY A 343 3.65 10.35 12.99
CA GLY A 343 3.37 8.91 12.81
C GLY A 343 3.29 8.14 14.13
N LEU A 344 4.28 8.32 15.02
CA LEU A 344 4.28 7.69 16.35
C LEU A 344 3.16 8.22 17.25
N GLY A 345 2.87 9.52 17.14
CA GLY A 345 1.78 10.18 17.84
C GLY A 345 0.40 9.68 17.40
N GLY A 346 0.23 9.30 16.12
CA GLY A 346 -0.98 8.66 15.63
C GLY A 346 -1.25 7.33 16.32
N ILE A 347 -0.23 6.46 16.40
CA ILE A 347 -0.30 5.19 17.13
C ILE A 347 -0.61 5.43 18.62
N LEU A 348 0.08 6.40 19.24
CA LEU A 348 -0.17 6.76 20.63
C LEU A 348 -1.59 7.28 20.85
N THR A 349 -2.16 8.01 19.88
CA THR A 349 -3.53 8.53 19.97
C THR A 349 -4.55 7.41 19.95
N VAL A 350 -4.30 6.33 19.19
CA VAL A 350 -5.16 5.13 19.24
C VAL A 350 -5.12 4.49 20.62
N PHE A 351 -3.93 4.37 21.21
CA PHE A 351 -3.80 3.85 22.57
C PHE A 351 -4.55 4.72 23.59
N ILE A 352 -4.37 6.05 23.52
CA ILE A 352 -5.08 7.01 24.40
C ILE A 352 -6.59 6.89 24.21
N PHE A 353 -7.06 6.83 22.96
CA PHE A 353 -8.48 6.64 22.65
C PHE A 353 -9.00 5.34 23.27
N GLY A 354 -8.30 4.22 23.08
CA GLY A 354 -8.67 2.93 23.67
C GLY A 354 -8.72 2.96 25.20
N CYS A 355 -7.74 3.61 25.85
CA CYS A 355 -7.72 3.79 27.30
C CYS A 355 -8.94 4.58 27.80
N ILE A 356 -9.34 5.63 27.09
CA ILE A 356 -10.48 6.48 27.45
C ILE A 356 -11.79 5.74 27.18
N TYR A 357 -11.90 5.06 26.04
CA TYR A 357 -13.12 4.40 25.59
C TYR A 357 -13.47 3.19 26.47
N TYR A 358 -12.48 2.36 26.77
CA TYR A 358 -12.68 1.14 27.57
C TYR A 358 -12.40 1.34 29.08
N GLY A 359 -11.82 2.47 29.47
CA GLY A 359 -11.49 2.78 30.87
C GLY A 359 -10.31 1.98 31.44
N ASN A 360 -9.60 1.20 30.62
CA ASN A 360 -8.47 0.38 31.03
C ASN A 360 -7.32 0.45 30.01
N ALA A 361 -6.09 0.61 30.52
CA ALA A 361 -4.88 0.65 29.70
C ALA A 361 -4.61 -0.65 28.94
N GLN A 362 -4.98 -1.79 29.52
CA GLN A 362 -4.77 -3.09 28.86
C GLN A 362 -5.67 -3.24 27.64
N GLN A 363 -6.96 -2.91 27.77
CA GLN A 363 -7.90 -2.93 26.64
C GLN A 363 -7.55 -1.88 25.57
N GLY A 364 -6.90 -0.77 25.96
CA GLY A 364 -6.33 0.17 25.00
C GLY A 364 -5.14 -0.39 24.21
N ALA A 365 -4.32 -1.26 24.82
CA ALA A 365 -3.27 -1.99 24.11
C ALA A 365 -3.86 -3.10 23.21
N ASP A 366 -4.87 -3.81 23.70
CA ASP A 366 -5.57 -4.85 22.92
C ASP A 366 -6.27 -4.25 21.69
N LEU A 367 -6.72 -2.98 21.78
CA LEU A 367 -7.27 -2.23 20.64
C LEU A 367 -6.21 -1.92 19.57
N LEU A 368 -4.96 -1.64 19.95
CA LEU A 368 -3.87 -1.46 18.97
C LEU A 368 -3.62 -2.74 18.16
N LEU A 369 -3.77 -3.89 18.82
CA LEU A 369 -3.63 -5.20 18.21
C LEU A 369 -4.94 -5.70 17.57
N ILE A 370 -6.05 -4.97 17.74
CA ILE A 370 -7.39 -5.32 17.26
C ILE A 370 -7.73 -6.78 17.65
N GLU A 371 -7.41 -7.17 18.89
CA GLU A 371 -7.60 -8.56 19.35
C GLU A 371 -9.06 -9.02 19.33
N GLN A 372 -9.99 -8.10 19.53
CA GLN A 372 -11.43 -8.39 19.50
C GLN A 372 -12.00 -8.50 18.07
N GLY A 373 -11.17 -8.26 17.03
CA GLY A 373 -11.58 -8.30 15.63
C GLY A 373 -12.54 -7.18 15.22
N LEU A 374 -13.04 -7.25 13.99
CA LEU A 374 -14.01 -6.30 13.41
C LEU A 374 -15.47 -6.57 13.81
N THR A 375 -15.78 -7.76 14.32
CA THR A 375 -17.16 -8.22 14.53
C THR A 375 -17.63 -8.10 15.98
N SER A 376 -16.87 -7.40 16.84
CA SER A 376 -17.22 -7.23 18.26
C SER A 376 -18.47 -6.38 18.49
N GLY A 377 -19.07 -5.79 17.44
CA GLY A 377 -20.29 -4.98 17.53
C GLY A 377 -20.08 -3.61 18.19
N ASP A 378 -18.82 -3.26 18.45
CA ASP A 378 -18.43 -2.06 19.18
C ASP A 378 -17.81 -1.00 18.24
N TRP A 379 -17.85 0.26 18.65
CA TRP A 379 -17.28 1.40 17.92
C TRP A 379 -15.79 1.61 18.16
N GLY A 380 -15.15 0.82 19.03
CA GLY A 380 -13.73 0.96 19.35
C GLY A 380 -12.81 0.86 18.13
N VAL A 381 -13.00 -0.14 17.26
CA VAL A 381 -12.17 -0.31 16.04
C VAL A 381 -12.36 0.85 15.07
N PHE A 382 -13.60 1.29 14.85
CA PHE A 382 -13.89 2.49 14.05
C PHE A 382 -13.19 3.72 14.64
N GLY A 383 -13.30 3.91 15.96
CA GLY A 383 -12.67 5.00 16.68
C GLY A 383 -11.14 4.97 16.57
N ALA A 384 -10.51 3.79 16.57
CA ALA A 384 -9.07 3.63 16.34
C ALA A 384 -8.66 4.13 14.94
N PHE A 385 -9.39 3.73 13.89
CA PHE A 385 -9.10 4.16 12.52
C PHE A 385 -9.36 5.63 12.26
N VAL A 386 -10.22 6.28 13.05
CA VAL A 386 -10.38 7.74 13.07
C VAL A 386 -9.27 8.39 13.89
N ALA A 387 -8.96 7.87 15.08
CA ALA A 387 -7.97 8.43 15.98
C ALA A 387 -6.55 8.42 15.40
N ALA A 388 -6.17 7.37 14.65
CA ALA A 388 -4.85 7.23 14.03
C ALA A 388 -4.47 8.42 13.10
N PRO A 389 -5.24 8.75 12.04
CA PRO A 389 -4.88 9.80 11.11
C PRO A 389 -4.99 11.20 11.72
N PHE A 390 -6.05 11.47 12.48
CA PHE A 390 -6.24 12.77 13.12
C PHE A 390 -5.22 12.99 14.24
N GLY A 391 -4.92 11.96 15.02
CA GLY A 391 -3.85 11.96 16.00
C GLY A 391 -2.50 12.23 15.35
N GLY A 392 -2.18 11.53 14.25
CA GLY A 392 -0.90 11.71 13.57
C GLY A 392 -0.71 13.13 13.02
N ILE A 393 -1.78 13.73 12.50
CA ILE A 393 -1.78 15.12 12.07
C ILE A 393 -1.63 16.08 13.25
N ALA A 394 -2.38 15.87 14.35
CA ALA A 394 -2.33 16.72 15.52
C ALA A 394 -0.94 16.70 16.18
N TRP A 395 -0.36 15.53 16.42
CA TRP A 395 1.00 15.38 16.96
C TRP A 395 2.06 15.95 16.02
N GLY A 396 1.91 15.80 14.70
CA GLY A 396 2.78 16.42 13.72
C GLY A 396 2.77 17.95 13.81
N PHE A 397 1.59 18.57 13.91
CA PHE A 397 1.48 20.02 14.09
C PHE A 397 1.97 20.51 15.45
N MET A 398 1.73 19.75 16.52
CA MET A 398 2.27 20.06 17.85
C MET A 398 3.80 20.00 17.85
N ALA A 399 4.39 18.99 17.21
CA ALA A 399 5.85 18.87 17.07
C ALA A 399 6.43 20.04 16.25
N ALA A 400 5.79 20.38 15.13
CA ALA A 400 6.19 21.54 14.32
C ALA A 400 6.10 22.85 15.13
N GLY A 401 5.01 23.06 15.87
CA GLY A 401 4.79 24.23 16.72
C GLY A 401 5.83 24.33 17.84
N LEU A 402 6.12 23.22 18.53
CA LEU A 402 7.12 23.16 19.59
C LEU A 402 8.52 23.47 19.04
N ARG A 403 8.90 22.83 17.92
CA ARG A 403 10.19 23.08 17.26
C ARG A 403 10.33 24.55 16.85
N MET A 404 9.30 25.11 16.22
CA MET A 404 9.30 26.52 15.81
C MET A 404 9.37 27.45 17.02
N GLY A 405 8.66 27.13 18.11
CA GLY A 405 8.72 27.88 19.37
C GLY A 405 10.12 27.87 20.00
N ILE A 406 10.77 26.71 20.05
CA ILE A 406 12.15 26.56 20.54
C ILE A 406 13.12 27.36 19.66
N ASN A 407 13.01 27.22 18.34
CA ASN A 407 13.88 27.94 17.40
C ASN A 407 13.66 29.45 17.45
N TYR A 408 12.43 29.92 17.67
CA TYR A 408 12.14 31.32 17.93
C TYR A 408 12.78 31.82 19.22
N MET A 409 12.69 31.04 20.31
CA MET A 409 13.28 31.39 21.59
C MET A 409 14.82 31.44 21.52
N LEU A 410 15.44 30.49 20.82
CA LEU A 410 16.88 30.45 20.57
C LEU A 410 17.33 31.59 19.65
N ALA A 411 16.57 31.92 18.61
CA ALA A 411 16.84 33.04 17.72
C ALA A 411 16.78 34.38 18.49
N LYS A 412 15.77 34.55 19.34
CA LYS A 412 15.63 35.72 20.22
C LYS A 412 16.76 35.81 21.25
N ARG A 413 17.24 34.67 21.78
CA ARG A 413 18.34 34.63 22.76
C ARG A 413 19.71 34.89 22.12
N ASN A 414 19.93 34.37 20.91
CA ASN A 414 21.22 34.43 20.23
C ASN A 414 21.33 35.61 19.24
N GLY A 415 20.27 36.43 19.10
CA GLY A 415 20.22 37.55 18.15
C GLY A 415 20.23 37.12 16.67
N THR A 416 19.92 35.87 16.36
CA THR A 416 19.92 35.33 14.99
C THR A 416 18.55 35.44 14.34
N ARG A 417 18.49 35.45 12.99
CA ARG A 417 17.22 35.50 12.25
C ARG A 417 16.46 34.17 12.39
N PHE A 418 15.15 34.25 12.59
CA PHE A 418 14.25 33.10 12.55
C PHE A 418 14.06 32.61 11.11
N THR A 419 14.51 31.40 10.81
CA THR A 419 14.54 30.82 9.46
C THR A 419 13.50 29.73 9.21
N ASP A 420 12.75 29.32 10.23
CA ASP A 420 11.85 28.15 10.14
C ASP A 420 10.58 28.39 9.30
N LEU A 421 10.22 29.65 9.04
CA LEU A 421 9.14 30.05 8.12
C LEU A 421 9.66 30.53 6.75
N ASP A 422 10.97 30.49 6.52
CA ASP A 422 11.49 30.83 5.20
C ASP A 422 11.14 29.69 4.23
N ARG A 423 10.57 30.05 3.07
CA ARG A 423 10.27 29.08 2.02
C ARG A 423 11.60 28.48 1.54
N PRO A 424 11.71 27.15 1.37
CA PRO A 424 12.91 26.57 0.78
C PRO A 424 13.11 27.18 -0.60
N VAL A 425 14.29 27.78 -0.85
CA VAL A 425 14.66 28.30 -2.16
C VAL A 425 14.61 27.12 -3.13
N SER A 426 13.76 27.20 -4.14
CA SER A 426 13.71 26.19 -5.20
C SER A 426 15.12 26.01 -5.75
N LYS A 427 15.65 24.78 -5.73
CA LYS A 427 16.95 24.45 -6.35
C LYS A 427 16.99 24.84 -7.84
N ALA A 428 15.85 25.11 -8.48
CA ALA A 428 15.77 25.62 -9.84
C ALA A 428 16.29 27.07 -10.00
N LEU A 429 16.33 27.89 -8.93
CA LEU A 429 16.83 29.27 -9.01
C LEU A 429 18.32 29.43 -8.69
N ALA A 430 18.98 28.40 -8.14
CA ALA A 430 20.41 28.46 -7.84
C ALA A 430 21.30 28.36 -9.10
N VAL A 431 20.74 28.00 -10.26
CA VAL A 431 21.47 27.90 -11.54
C VAL A 431 21.51 29.26 -12.29
N VAL A 432 20.77 30.27 -11.85
CA VAL A 432 20.66 31.58 -12.56
C VAL A 432 21.32 32.73 -11.79
N GLY A 433 21.99 32.47 -10.67
CA GLY A 433 22.48 33.51 -9.76
C GLY A 433 23.97 33.42 -9.44
N GLU A 434 24.86 33.47 -10.44
CA GLU A 434 26.22 33.96 -10.18
C GLU A 434 26.22 35.50 -10.25
N PRO A 435 26.84 36.19 -9.29
CA PRO A 435 26.81 37.65 -9.24
C PRO A 435 27.81 38.25 -10.24
N LEU A 436 27.32 39.18 -11.06
CA LEU A 436 28.12 40.15 -11.80
C LEU A 436 28.99 40.94 -10.80
N SER A 437 30.27 40.59 -10.68
CA SER A 437 31.26 41.43 -10.00
C SER A 437 31.71 42.55 -10.94
N SER A 438 31.28 43.76 -10.62
CA SER A 438 31.77 45.01 -11.17
C SER A 438 33.25 45.23 -10.84
N SER A 439 34.08 45.50 -11.85
CA SER A 439 35.28 46.35 -11.68
C SER A 439 35.34 47.38 -12.81
N ASN A 440 35.27 48.65 -12.41
CA ASN A 440 35.45 49.82 -13.27
C ASN A 440 36.91 49.95 -13.71
N SER A 441 37.15 50.29 -14.98
CA SER A 441 37.96 51.47 -15.41
C SER A 441 37.90 51.66 -16.94
N PRO A 442 37.93 52.91 -17.46
CA PRO A 442 37.67 53.23 -18.86
C PRO A 442 38.95 53.43 -19.68
N ASN A 443 38.95 53.09 -20.99
CA ASN A 443 39.44 53.91 -22.12
C ASN A 443 39.85 53.11 -23.37
N ILE A 444 39.65 53.78 -24.53
CA ILE A 444 40.29 53.63 -25.86
C ILE A 444 39.67 52.62 -26.86
N ALA A 445 38.75 53.17 -27.66
CA ALA A 445 38.78 53.36 -29.12
C ALA A 445 39.19 52.24 -30.11
N LYS A 446 38.43 52.26 -31.23
CA LYS A 446 38.65 51.81 -32.62
C LYS A 446 38.02 50.47 -33.03
N ASP A 447 37.01 50.51 -33.91
CA ASP A 447 37.11 50.44 -35.40
C ASP A 447 37.51 49.01 -35.80
N THR A 448 36.71 48.14 -36.40
CA THR A 448 36.09 48.14 -37.75
C THR A 448 35.25 46.83 -37.82
N GLY A 449 34.00 46.76 -38.31
CA GLY A 449 33.65 46.80 -39.73
C GLY A 449 33.96 45.48 -40.46
N LEU A 450 32.96 44.60 -40.66
CA LEU A 450 32.56 44.05 -41.98
C LEU A 450 31.59 42.86 -41.88
N THR A 451 30.48 43.02 -42.58
CA THR A 451 29.48 42.03 -42.97
C THR A 451 29.91 41.25 -44.22
N LYS A 452 29.59 39.93 -44.30
CA LYS A 452 28.81 39.24 -45.36
C LYS A 452 29.25 37.79 -45.63
N ASN A 453 28.26 36.89 -45.49
CA ASN A 453 27.84 35.77 -46.34
C ASN A 453 28.88 34.84 -47.00
N VAL A 454 28.68 33.52 -46.85
CA VAL A 454 28.16 32.59 -47.88
C VAL A 454 28.15 31.15 -47.32
N GLY A 455 27.12 30.36 -47.64
CA GLY A 455 27.23 28.90 -47.77
C GLY A 455 26.13 28.06 -47.10
N GLU A 456 25.08 27.72 -47.86
CA GLU A 456 24.18 26.57 -47.61
C GLU A 456 24.95 25.25 -47.54
N ILE A 457 24.63 24.35 -46.60
CA ILE A 457 24.65 22.88 -46.77
C ILE A 457 23.60 22.24 -45.86
N ASP A 458 22.66 21.50 -46.46
CA ASP A 458 21.75 20.52 -45.83
C ASP A 458 22.54 19.32 -45.27
N GLU A 459 22.17 18.80 -44.09
CA GLU A 459 21.89 17.38 -43.85
C GLU A 459 21.78 17.03 -42.36
N HIS A 460 20.81 16.15 -42.09
CA HIS A 460 20.72 15.22 -40.97
C HIS A 460 22.03 14.92 -40.23
N SER A 461 22.14 15.36 -38.97
CA SER A 461 22.89 14.66 -37.91
C SER A 461 22.79 15.46 -36.60
N VAL A 462 21.74 15.24 -35.82
CA VAL A 462 21.79 15.54 -34.38
C VAL A 462 21.77 14.21 -33.66
N ALA A 463 22.97 13.75 -33.34
CA ALA A 463 23.20 12.60 -32.48
C ALA A 463 22.51 12.83 -31.12
N PRO A 464 21.72 11.87 -30.62
CA PRO A 464 21.29 11.92 -29.23
C PRO A 464 22.49 11.65 -28.32
N VAL A 465 22.68 12.53 -27.35
CA VAL A 465 23.62 12.36 -26.24
C VAL A 465 23.21 11.10 -25.48
N ASN A 466 23.86 9.98 -25.82
CA ASN A 466 23.82 8.75 -25.07
C ASN A 466 24.59 8.96 -23.76
N THR A 467 23.89 8.98 -22.64
CA THR A 467 24.45 8.54 -21.36
C THR A 467 23.57 7.39 -20.84
N PRO A 468 24.15 6.20 -20.57
CA PRO A 468 23.36 5.01 -20.28
C PRO A 468 22.94 5.03 -18.81
N ALA A 469 21.72 5.46 -18.51
CA ALA A 469 21.09 5.12 -17.23
C ALA A 469 20.57 3.68 -17.35
N GLY A 470 21.16 2.81 -16.52
CA GLY A 470 21.08 1.36 -16.62
C GLY A 470 19.66 0.82 -16.69
N LYS A 471 19.42 -0.01 -17.71
CA LYS A 471 18.45 -1.09 -17.67
C LYS A 471 18.82 -2.01 -16.50
N PHE A 472 18.19 -1.81 -15.35
CA PHE A 472 18.06 -2.83 -14.31
C PHE A 472 16.57 -2.99 -13.99
N PHE A 473 15.95 -3.86 -14.78
CA PHE A 473 14.68 -4.54 -14.50
C PHE A 473 14.91 -6.01 -14.79
#